data_AF-A0A9X8ZZH1-F1
#
_entry.id   AF-A0A9X8ZZH1-F1
#
_cell.length_a   1.000
_cell.length_b   1.000
_cell.length_c   1.000
_cell.angle_alpha   90.00
_cell.angle_beta   90.00
_cell.angle_gamma   90.00
#
_symmetry.space_group_name_H-M   'P 1'
#
loop_
_entity.id
_entity.type
_entity.pdbx_description
1 polymer ?
#
loop_
_entity_poly.entity_id
_entity_poly.type
_entity_poly.pdbx_seq_one_letter_code
_entity_poly.pdbx_strand_id
1 'polypeptide(L)'
;IPEHIEQLTIMNVPEYYKINDNHAFIVRSKAETDFWLKTHYGFEVMNGHVFYNEMMTDFQAEVQLRMNPNSKFDQAGLFVMISENCWLKTSLEYIPEGPSHLGAVVTNNG
;
A
#
# COMPACT_ATOMS: atom_id res chain seq x y z
N ILE A 1 14.82 5.71 -2.07
CA ILE A 1 13.56 6.10 -1.40
C ILE A 1 13.73 6.27 0.13
N PRO A 2 14.42 5.39 0.88
CA PRO A 2 14.50 5.51 2.36
C PRO A 2 15.08 6.84 2.87
N GLU A 3 16.02 7.44 2.14
CA GLU A 3 16.65 8.71 2.53
C GLU A 3 15.76 9.95 2.32
N HIS A 4 14.60 9.80 1.69
CA HIS A 4 13.75 10.91 1.25
C HIS A 4 12.25 10.63 1.44
N ILE A 5 11.86 9.88 2.47
CA ILE A 5 10.43 9.65 2.76
C ILE A 5 9.66 10.98 2.91
N GLU A 6 10.33 12.02 3.42
CA GLU A 6 9.78 13.37 3.54
C GLU A 6 9.48 14.06 2.19
N GLN A 7 10.07 13.58 1.10
CA GLN A 7 9.87 14.12 -0.25
C GLN A 7 8.79 13.36 -1.03
N LEU A 8 8.19 12.33 -0.44
CA LEU A 8 7.15 11.55 -1.09
C LEU A 8 5.85 12.34 -1.19
N THR A 9 5.20 12.22 -2.34
CA THR A 9 3.83 12.67 -2.53
C THR A 9 2.87 11.66 -1.89
N ILE A 10 1.77 12.16 -1.33
CA ILE A 10 0.78 11.34 -0.63
C ILE A 10 -0.49 11.23 -1.48
N MET A 11 -0.84 10.02 -1.86
CA MET A 11 -2.16 9.66 -2.37
C MET A 11 -3.00 9.12 -1.21
N ASN A 12 -4.18 9.70 -1.00
CA ASN A 12 -5.10 9.40 0.10
C ASN A 12 -4.43 9.51 1.48
N VAL A 13 -4.49 10.69 2.10
CA VAL A 13 -3.87 10.95 3.41
C VAL A 13 -4.36 9.93 4.46
N PRO A 14 -3.45 9.21 5.16
CA PRO A 14 -3.81 8.26 6.21
C PRO A 14 -4.34 8.96 7.46
N GLU A 15 -4.72 8.19 8.48
CA GLU A 15 -5.14 8.77 9.76
C GLU A 15 -3.95 9.44 10.46
N TYR A 16 -2.78 8.81 10.38
CA TYR A 16 -1.55 9.29 10.98
C TYR A 16 -0.33 8.78 10.23
N TYR A 17 0.71 9.61 10.14
CA TYR A 17 2.04 9.18 9.75
C TYR A 17 3.11 10.00 10.45
N LYS A 18 4.27 9.39 10.71
CA LYS A 18 5.44 10.06 11.30
C LYS A 18 6.71 9.29 11.00
N ILE A 19 7.81 10.01 10.83
CA ILE A 19 9.16 9.44 10.89
C ILE A 19 9.65 9.55 12.34
N ASN A 20 10.05 8.44 12.94
CA ASN A 20 10.59 8.44 14.30
C ASN A 20 12.10 8.67 14.33
N ASP A 21 12.67 8.85 15.52
CA ASP A 21 14.10 9.16 15.71
C ASP A 21 15.04 8.05 15.21
N ASN A 22 14.52 6.83 15.01
CA ASN A 22 15.25 5.69 14.45
C ASN A 22 15.08 5.59 12.93
N HIS A 23 14.60 6.63 12.26
CA HIS A 23 14.29 6.68 10.82
C HIS A 23 13.25 5.64 10.36
N ALA A 24 12.47 5.08 11.29
CA ALA A 24 11.36 4.22 10.92
C ALA A 24 10.15 5.07 10.55
N PHE A 25 9.55 4.75 9.41
CA PHE A 25 8.35 5.39 8.95
C PHE A 25 7.11 4.65 9.45
N ILE A 26 6.32 5.35 10.26
CA ILE A 26 5.13 4.83 10.91
C ILE A 26 3.91 5.38 10.17
N VAL A 27 3.00 4.49 9.78
CA VAL A 27 1.75 4.83 9.10
C VAL A 27 0.61 4.11 9.80
N ARG A 28 -0.51 4.82 10.03
CA ARG A 28 -1.77 4.25 10.52
C ARG A 28 -2.88 4.54 9.52
N SER A 29 -3.46 3.49 8.95
CA SER A 29 -4.54 3.61 7.97
C SER A 29 -5.81 4.18 8.59
N LYS A 30 -6.65 4.77 7.74
CA LYS A 30 -8.06 4.99 8.06
C LYS A 30 -8.81 3.66 7.96
N ALA A 31 -9.91 3.55 8.68
CA ALA A 31 -10.84 2.44 8.52
C ALA A 31 -11.41 2.40 7.09
N GLU A 32 -11.82 1.21 6.65
CA GLU A 32 -12.55 1.00 5.38
C GLU A 32 -11.82 1.53 4.14
N THR A 33 -10.51 1.24 4.07
CA THR A 33 -9.67 1.59 2.93
C THR A 33 -9.18 0.36 2.18
N ASP A 34 -9.11 0.45 0.86
CA ASP A 34 -8.61 -0.62 -0.01
C ASP A 34 -8.18 -0.09 -1.40
N PHE A 35 -7.52 -0.97 -2.15
CA PHE A 35 -7.34 -0.89 -3.60
C PHE A 35 -7.89 -2.16 -4.23
N TRP A 36 -9.03 -2.05 -4.91
CA TRP A 36 -9.68 -3.14 -5.62
C TRP A 36 -10.47 -2.61 -6.81
N LEU A 37 -10.33 -3.24 -7.97
CA LEU A 37 -11.00 -2.80 -9.20
C LEU A 37 -11.79 -3.94 -9.83
N LYS A 38 -13.10 -3.99 -9.55
CA LYS A 38 -14.16 -4.81 -10.18
C LYS A 38 -14.05 -6.33 -10.08
N THR A 39 -12.86 -6.91 -10.12
CA THR A 39 -12.66 -8.34 -10.32
C THR A 39 -13.37 -9.13 -9.22
N HIS A 40 -14.14 -10.16 -9.62
CA HIS A 40 -14.94 -11.05 -8.75
C HIS A 40 -16.09 -10.39 -7.96
N TYR A 41 -15.87 -9.23 -7.34
CA TYR A 41 -16.83 -8.61 -6.41
C TYR A 41 -17.64 -7.46 -6.99
N GLY A 42 -17.29 -6.95 -8.17
CA GLY A 42 -18.05 -5.92 -8.90
C GLY A 42 -18.00 -4.50 -8.32
N PHE A 43 -17.33 -4.28 -7.19
CA PHE A 43 -17.11 -2.96 -6.61
C PHE A 43 -15.72 -2.40 -6.95
N GLU A 44 -15.58 -1.09 -6.79
CA GLU A 44 -14.34 -0.35 -7.02
C GLU A 44 -14.02 0.48 -5.78
N VAL A 45 -12.81 0.30 -5.25
CA VAL A 45 -12.29 1.06 -4.11
C VAL A 45 -10.85 1.46 -4.44
N MET A 46 -10.56 2.76 -4.38
CA MET A 46 -9.23 3.32 -4.68
C MET A 46 -8.85 4.38 -3.64
N ASN A 47 -9.05 4.05 -2.36
CA ASN A 47 -8.88 4.98 -1.23
C ASN A 47 -7.77 4.55 -0.24
N GLY A 48 -7.01 3.50 -0.56
CA GLY A 48 -5.83 3.09 0.21
C GLY A 48 -4.70 4.14 0.17
N HIS A 49 -3.81 4.07 1.15
CA HIS A 49 -2.78 5.10 1.38
C HIS A 49 -1.47 4.76 0.65
N VAL A 50 -0.97 5.70 -0.15
CA VAL A 50 0.29 5.50 -0.88
C VAL A 50 1.19 6.72 -0.70
N PHE A 51 2.44 6.45 -0.32
CA PHE A 51 3.53 7.42 -0.33
C PHE A 51 4.42 7.08 -1.51
N TYR A 52 4.49 7.96 -2.50
CA TYR A 52 5.13 7.65 -3.77
C TYR A 52 6.05 8.78 -4.26
N ASN A 53 6.91 8.40 -5.18
CA ASN A 53 7.60 9.32 -6.06
C ASN A 53 7.37 8.86 -7.51
N GLU A 54 7.36 9.79 -8.45
CA GLU A 54 7.23 9.47 -9.87
C GLU A 54 8.57 8.96 -10.40
N MET A 55 8.53 7.87 -11.16
CA MET A 55 9.70 7.25 -11.78
C MET A 55 9.49 7.22 -13.30
N MET A 56 10.45 7.78 -14.06
CA MET A 56 10.39 7.86 -15.52
C MET A 56 11.26 6.82 -16.22
N THR A 57 12.01 6.04 -15.45
CA THR A 57 12.97 5.05 -15.93
C THR A 57 12.78 3.74 -15.17
N ASP A 58 13.47 2.69 -15.61
CA ASP A 58 13.58 1.45 -14.87
C ASP A 58 13.99 1.71 -13.41
N PHE A 59 13.41 0.93 -12.50
CA PHE A 59 13.64 1.07 -11.08
C PHE A 59 13.59 -0.30 -10.38
N GLN A 60 14.19 -0.36 -9.20
CA GLN A 60 14.02 -1.45 -8.25
C GLN A 60 13.54 -0.85 -6.93
N ALA A 61 12.53 -1.46 -6.33
CA ALA A 61 12.00 -1.06 -5.03
C ALA A 61 11.97 -2.26 -4.09
N GLU A 62 12.43 -2.03 -2.87
CA GLU A 62 12.37 -2.99 -1.77
C GLU A 62 11.89 -2.25 -0.52
N VAL A 63 11.09 -2.94 0.29
CA VAL A 63 10.65 -2.43 1.58
C VAL A 63 10.76 -3.51 2.63
N GLN A 64 11.28 -3.16 3.80
CA GLN A 64 11.12 -3.94 5.01
C GLN A 64 9.99 -3.33 5.82
N LEU A 65 8.97 -4.14 6.12
CA LEU A 65 7.81 -3.69 6.89
C LEU A 65 7.60 -4.54 8.13
N ARG A 66 6.99 -3.93 9.14
CA ARG A 66 6.39 -4.60 10.30
C ARG A 66 4.96 -4.09 10.40
N MET A 67 4.01 -5.00 10.52
CA MET A 67 2.60 -4.66 10.61
C MET A 67 2.08 -5.05 11.99
N ASN A 68 1.28 -4.18 12.59
CA ASN A 68 0.48 -4.47 13.78
C ASN A 68 -1.00 -4.49 13.34
N PRO A 69 -1.44 -5.56 12.65
CA PRO A 69 -2.80 -5.60 12.13
C PRO A 69 -3.81 -5.78 13.27
N ASN A 70 -5.00 -5.22 13.06
CA ASN A 70 -6.13 -5.30 13.98
C ASN A 70 -7.34 -5.99 13.33
N SER A 71 -7.53 -5.81 12.02
CA SER A 71 -8.71 -6.30 11.30
C SER A 71 -8.32 -7.22 10.15
N LYS A 72 -9.18 -8.22 9.87
CA LYS A 72 -9.02 -9.08 8.69
C LYS A 72 -8.84 -8.22 7.44
N PHE A 73 -7.88 -8.59 6.60
CA PHE A 73 -7.48 -7.87 5.38
C PHE A 73 -6.72 -6.56 5.61
N ASP A 74 -6.21 -6.29 6.81
CA ASP A 74 -5.20 -5.26 6.99
C ASP A 74 -3.99 -5.58 6.10
N GLN A 75 -3.55 -4.58 5.33
CA GLN A 75 -2.55 -4.74 4.28
C GLN A 75 -1.43 -3.70 4.42
N ALA A 76 -0.19 -4.13 4.19
CA ALA A 76 0.96 -3.24 4.04
C ALA A 76 1.95 -3.81 3.03
N GLY A 77 2.53 -2.95 2.19
CA GLY A 77 3.45 -3.39 1.14
C GLY A 77 3.84 -2.29 0.16
N LEU A 78 4.10 -2.69 -1.08
CA LEU A 78 4.44 -1.79 -2.18
C LEU A 78 3.25 -1.60 -3.12
N PHE A 79 3.21 -0.43 -3.74
CA PHE A 79 2.23 -0.05 -4.75
C PHE A 79 2.95 0.58 -5.95
N VAL A 80 2.55 0.19 -7.15
CA VAL A 80 3.05 0.74 -8.41
C VAL A 80 1.84 1.10 -9.25
N MET A 81 1.82 2.31 -9.81
CA MET A 81 0.69 2.80 -10.58
C MET A 81 1.16 3.45 -11.86
N ILE A 82 0.47 3.11 -12.95
CA ILE A 82 0.59 3.77 -14.24
C ILE A 82 -0.65 4.65 -14.47
N SER A 83 -1.84 4.13 -14.10
CA SER A 83 -3.13 4.82 -14.18
C SER A 83 -4.13 4.19 -13.21
N GLU A 84 -5.31 4.79 -13.05
CA GLU A 84 -6.39 4.29 -12.16
C GLU A 84 -6.87 2.88 -12.51
N ASN A 85 -6.71 2.48 -13.77
CA ASN A 85 -7.04 1.14 -14.28
C ASN A 85 -5.83 0.25 -14.55
N CYS A 86 -4.60 0.70 -14.24
CA CYS A 86 -3.37 -0.07 -14.45
C CYS A 86 -2.40 0.15 -13.29
N TRP A 87 -2.42 -0.78 -12.33
CA TRP A 87 -1.62 -0.71 -11.11
C TRP A 87 -1.37 -2.10 -10.54
N LEU A 88 -0.39 -2.18 -9.65
CA LEU A 88 -0.03 -3.37 -8.92
C LEU A 88 0.11 -3.02 -7.44
N LYS A 89 -0.42 -3.87 -6.57
CA LYS A 89 -0.05 -3.91 -5.15
C LYS A 89 0.55 -5.26 -4.82
N THR A 90 1.60 -5.26 -4.01
CA THR A 90 2.13 -6.48 -3.39
C THR A 90 2.25 -6.24 -1.90
N SER A 91 1.63 -7.09 -1.10
CA SER A 91 1.45 -6.82 0.32
C SER A 91 1.42 -8.09 1.16
N LEU A 92 1.79 -7.90 2.43
CA LEU A 92 1.32 -8.78 3.50
C LEU A 92 -0.15 -8.45 3.75
N GLU A 93 -0.99 -9.46 3.79
CA GLU A 93 -2.42 -9.36 4.11
C GLU A 93 -2.74 -10.21 5.34
N TYR A 94 -3.33 -9.57 6.35
CA TYR A 94 -3.62 -10.22 7.62
C TYR A 94 -4.87 -11.10 7.56
N ILE A 95 -4.71 -12.34 7.99
CA ILE A 95 -5.79 -13.32 8.16
C ILE A 95 -5.87 -13.71 9.64
N PRO A 96 -6.98 -13.43 10.35
CA PRO A 96 -7.16 -13.89 11.71
C PRO A 96 -7.11 -15.42 11.80
N GLU A 97 -6.62 -15.93 12.93
CA GLU A 97 -6.62 -17.37 13.25
C GLU A 97 -5.82 -18.26 12.29
N GLY A 98 -4.98 -17.67 11.45
CA GLY A 98 -4.14 -18.39 10.50
C GLY A 98 -2.88 -17.62 10.11
N PRO A 99 -2.06 -18.17 9.21
CA PRO A 99 -0.94 -17.43 8.65
C PRO A 99 -1.45 -16.29 7.77
N SER A 100 -0.88 -15.11 7.93
CA SER A 100 -1.03 -14.02 6.96
C SER A 100 -0.53 -14.44 5.58
N HIS A 101 -1.08 -13.85 4.54
CA HIS A 101 -0.69 -14.14 3.16
C HIS A 101 0.26 -13.07 2.62
N LEU A 102 1.23 -13.50 1.82
CA LEU A 102 1.99 -12.61 0.94
C LEU A 102 1.42 -12.78 -0.46
N GLY A 103 0.92 -11.70 -1.04
CA GLY A 103 0.24 -11.74 -2.33
C GLY A 103 0.46 -10.50 -3.16
N ALA A 104 0.03 -10.58 -4.42
CA ALA A 104 0.00 -9.46 -5.33
C ALA A 104 -1.34 -9.40 -6.06
N VAL A 105 -1.83 -8.18 -6.29
CA VAL A 105 -2.94 -7.90 -7.18
C VAL A 105 -2.39 -7.08 -8.33
N VAL A 106 -2.60 -7.56 -9.55
CA VAL A 106 -2.23 -6.88 -10.78
C VAL A 106 -3.51 -6.50 -11.49
N THR A 107 -3.75 -5.21 -11.59
CA THR A 107 -4.90 -4.63 -12.27
C THR A 107 -4.45 -4.10 -13.62
N ASN A 108 -5.08 -4.56 -14.71
CA ASN A 108 -4.81 -4.09 -16.06
C ASN A 108 -6.13 -4.04 -16.86
N ASN A 109 -6.70 -2.84 -16.96
CA ASN A 109 -8.00 -2.55 -17.57
C ASN A 109 -9.24 -3.04 -16.80
N GLY A 110 -9.13 -3.27 -15.49
CA GLY A 110 -10.22 -3.73 -14.61
C GLY A 110 -10.47 -5.22 -14.68
#